data_AF-A0AAZ3PYH6-F1
#
_entry.id   AF-A0AAZ3PYH6-F1
#
_cell.length_a   1.000
_cell.length_b   1.000
_cell.length_c   1.000
_cell.angle_alpha   90.00
_cell.angle_beta   90.00
_cell.angle_gamma   90.00
#
_symmetry.space_group_name_H-M   'P 1'
#
loop_
_entity.id
_entity.type
_entity.pdbx_description
1 polymer ?
#
loop_
_entity_poly.entity_id
_entity_poly.type
_entity_poly.pdbx_seq_one_letter_code
_entity_poly.pdbx_strand_id
1 'polypeptide(L)'
;MEAVRRQMVECDFSPEFLQKLQGFYQTLPLPPSCISLRNRLCVLPWSDVLLVSVLKGQNVTGIRPGKGKKEPLTESAAVVLLRAETLQRLNRYRELTRYLKVVHSGNTELLQAVRDLIPLFLMKAGDFSSALSSFFYPPPGVCCPVCRLTPRLFTLYLRIITTATAPSATAAIATQPLSPDTPWEEVKGAVVPRQVEVVKFGLRVLKSNMAVYKDSQSWAYFLHVLNSPAGPPDTAFLTEARNVTMEILLNQGSLGHLIQIPRTFLMVYPDQALLLLVTQGLALRILHEPLTPALPVLNYYKGHVWALRWLVGFLSSSPGRLESFLRGVAVELHSTDGSQLSFSFPSSSLKDQPDPFWHYLTDLIRETLSVIPDCSRLDLDQTGV
;
A
#
# COMPACT_ATOMS: atom_id res chain seq x y z
N MET A 1 33.98 -10.16 -12.14
CA MET A 1 33.49 -10.75 -10.87
C MET A 1 31.97 -10.79 -10.80
N GLU A 2 31.29 -9.66 -11.05
CA GLU A 2 29.81 -9.65 -11.07
C GLU A 2 29.24 -10.56 -12.17
N ALA A 3 29.85 -10.56 -13.37
CA ALA A 3 29.51 -11.48 -14.44
C ALA A 3 29.66 -12.97 -14.05
N VAL A 4 30.67 -13.31 -13.24
CA VAL A 4 30.90 -14.68 -12.77
C VAL A 4 29.82 -15.09 -11.77
N ARG A 5 29.45 -14.22 -10.81
CA ARG A 5 28.34 -14.48 -9.89
C ARG A 5 27.02 -14.64 -10.62
N ARG A 6 26.77 -13.76 -11.60
CA ARG A 6 25.59 -13.84 -12.45
C ARG A 6 25.51 -15.21 -13.11
N GLN A 7 26.58 -15.67 -13.76
CA GLN A 7 26.62 -17.01 -14.34
C GLN A 7 26.43 -18.11 -13.28
N MET A 8 27.03 -17.99 -12.10
CA MET A 8 26.88 -18.99 -11.02
C MET A 8 25.44 -19.07 -10.46
N VAL A 9 24.65 -18.00 -10.55
CA VAL A 9 23.25 -17.97 -10.11
C VAL A 9 22.28 -18.27 -11.25
N GLU A 10 22.56 -17.80 -12.46
CA GLU A 10 21.63 -17.90 -13.61
C GLU A 10 21.85 -19.14 -14.47
N CYS A 11 23.05 -19.72 -14.47
CA CYS A 11 23.35 -20.93 -15.24
C CYS A 11 23.18 -22.18 -14.38
N ASP A 12 22.62 -23.23 -14.96
CA ASP A 12 22.58 -24.58 -14.38
C ASP A 12 23.96 -25.25 -14.49
N PHE A 13 24.94 -24.70 -13.76
CA PHE A 13 26.19 -25.42 -13.54
C PHE A 13 25.95 -26.61 -12.62
N SER A 14 26.63 -27.73 -12.90
CA SER A 14 26.62 -28.86 -11.99
C SER A 14 27.20 -28.44 -10.62
N PRO A 15 26.70 -28.99 -9.50
CA PRO A 15 27.24 -28.70 -8.18
C PRO A 15 28.75 -28.94 -8.10
N GLU A 16 29.24 -29.99 -8.77
CA GLU A 16 30.65 -30.36 -8.83
C GLU A 16 31.47 -29.30 -9.57
N PHE A 17 30.95 -28.74 -10.67
CA PHE A 17 31.61 -27.65 -11.38
C PHE A 17 31.68 -26.38 -10.54
N LEU A 18 30.56 -25.99 -9.90
CA LEU A 18 30.50 -24.84 -9.01
C LEU A 18 31.49 -24.98 -7.84
N GLN A 19 31.56 -26.17 -7.24
CA GLN A 19 32.49 -26.46 -6.14
C GLN A 19 33.94 -26.38 -6.60
N LYS A 20 34.28 -26.93 -7.77
CA LYS A 20 35.63 -26.82 -8.36
C LYS A 20 35.99 -25.38 -8.70
N LEU A 21 35.06 -24.62 -9.28
CA LEU A 21 35.27 -23.21 -9.62
C LEU A 21 35.50 -22.37 -8.36
N GLN A 22 34.67 -22.54 -7.34
CA GLN A 22 34.85 -21.85 -6.06
C GLN A 22 36.13 -22.29 -5.36
N GLY A 23 36.44 -23.59 -5.37
CA GLY A 23 37.69 -24.14 -4.84
C GLY A 23 38.91 -23.52 -5.53
N PHE A 24 38.90 -23.42 -6.86
CA PHE A 24 39.94 -22.75 -7.63
C PHE A 24 40.16 -21.31 -7.17
N TYR A 25 39.09 -20.51 -7.08
CA TYR A 25 39.19 -19.12 -6.60
C TYR A 25 39.63 -19.01 -5.13
N GLN A 26 39.31 -20.01 -4.32
CA GLN A 26 39.80 -20.10 -2.95
C GLN A 26 41.29 -20.42 -2.88
N THR A 27 41.83 -21.16 -3.84
CA THR A 27 43.27 -21.49 -3.88
C THR A 27 44.15 -20.41 -4.50
N LEU A 28 43.57 -19.38 -5.14
CA LEU A 28 44.35 -18.30 -5.75
C LEU A 28 45.15 -17.53 -4.68
N PRO A 29 46.47 -17.34 -4.87
CA PRO A 29 47.28 -16.50 -3.99
C PRO A 29 46.93 -15.03 -4.23
N LEU A 30 45.91 -14.56 -3.53
CA LEU A 30 45.45 -13.18 -3.61
C LEU A 30 46.21 -12.31 -2.59
N PRO A 31 46.58 -11.06 -2.95
CA PRO A 31 47.12 -10.10 -2.00
C PRO A 31 46.18 -9.90 -0.80
N PRO A 32 46.69 -9.50 0.39
CA PRO A 32 45.86 -9.29 1.58
C PRO A 32 44.66 -8.35 1.36
N SER A 33 44.84 -7.32 0.52
CA SER A 33 43.79 -6.38 0.10
C SER A 33 42.66 -7.04 -0.72
N CYS A 34 42.91 -8.20 -1.30
CA CYS A 34 41.99 -8.97 -2.14
C CYS A 34 41.41 -10.21 -1.44
N ILE A 35 41.68 -10.44 -0.15
CA ILE A 35 41.11 -11.58 0.59
C ILE A 35 39.58 -11.49 0.67
N SER A 36 39.03 -10.28 0.79
CA SER A 36 37.57 -10.06 0.75
C SER A 36 36.95 -10.54 -0.57
N LEU A 37 37.73 -10.57 -1.65
CA LEU A 37 37.34 -10.95 -3.00
C LEU A 37 37.09 -12.47 -3.11
N ARG A 38 37.84 -13.27 -2.32
CA ARG A 38 37.68 -14.72 -2.17
C ARG A 38 36.31 -15.07 -1.58
N ASN A 39 35.95 -14.43 -0.46
CA ASN A 39 34.69 -14.70 0.24
C ASN A 39 33.45 -14.23 -0.55
N ARG A 40 33.61 -13.21 -1.40
CA ARG A 40 32.50 -12.73 -2.24
C ARG A 40 32.18 -13.68 -3.42
N LEU A 41 32.94 -14.75 -3.65
CA LEU A 41 32.64 -15.75 -4.69
C LEU A 41 31.93 -17.00 -4.14
N CYS A 42 31.73 -17.09 -2.82
CA CYS A 42 30.95 -18.16 -2.22
C CYS A 42 29.47 -17.93 -2.53
N VAL A 43 28.97 -18.65 -3.54
CA VAL A 43 27.55 -18.67 -3.94
C VAL A 43 27.02 -20.05 -3.61
N LEU A 44 25.95 -20.16 -2.82
CA LEU A 44 25.35 -21.47 -2.59
C LEU A 44 24.76 -22.00 -3.91
N PRO A 45 24.98 -23.25 -4.31
CA PRO A 45 24.29 -23.80 -5.47
C PRO A 45 22.78 -23.87 -5.19
N TRP A 46 21.95 -23.81 -6.24
CA TRP A 46 20.49 -23.99 -6.10
C TRP A 46 20.11 -25.35 -5.49
N SER A 47 21.01 -26.34 -5.57
CA SER A 47 20.86 -27.67 -4.99
C SER A 47 21.29 -27.77 -3.51
N ASP A 48 21.81 -26.69 -2.90
CA ASP A 48 22.20 -26.73 -1.48
C ASP A 48 20.99 -27.09 -0.60
N VAL A 49 21.19 -28.04 0.31
CA VAL A 49 20.12 -28.61 1.13
C VAL A 49 19.42 -27.55 1.99
N LEU A 50 20.17 -26.60 2.57
CA LEU A 50 19.58 -25.54 3.39
C LEU A 50 18.73 -24.63 2.50
N LEU A 51 19.30 -24.15 1.39
CA LEU A 51 18.58 -23.28 0.46
C LEU A 51 17.31 -23.96 -0.09
N VAL A 52 17.41 -25.20 -0.57
CA VAL A 52 16.26 -25.97 -1.08
C VAL A 52 15.18 -26.11 0.00
N SER A 53 15.57 -26.41 1.24
CA SER A 53 14.62 -26.54 2.35
C SER A 53 13.88 -25.23 2.64
N VAL A 54 14.56 -24.08 2.52
CA VAL A 54 13.96 -22.75 2.64
C VAL A 54 13.00 -22.47 1.49
N LEU A 55 13.43 -22.66 0.24
CA LEU A 55 12.63 -22.40 -0.96
C LEU A 55 11.35 -23.27 -0.96
N LYS A 56 11.45 -24.54 -0.54
CA LYS A 56 10.32 -25.46 -0.37
C LYS A 56 9.43 -25.13 0.84
N GLY A 57 9.86 -24.24 1.74
CA GLY A 57 9.13 -23.85 2.94
C GLY A 57 9.22 -24.86 4.09
N GLN A 58 10.12 -25.84 4.00
CA GLN A 58 10.38 -26.83 5.04
C GLN A 58 11.23 -26.26 6.18
N ASN A 59 12.03 -25.22 5.89
CA ASN A 59 12.83 -24.51 6.86
C ASN A 59 12.47 -23.02 6.89
N VAL A 60 11.58 -22.64 7.80
CA VAL A 60 11.11 -21.25 7.96
C VAL A 60 12.04 -20.36 8.77
N THR A 61 13.09 -20.92 9.38
CA THR A 61 14.07 -20.15 10.16
C THR A 61 15.33 -19.81 9.36
N GLY A 62 15.58 -20.56 8.28
CA GLY A 62 16.82 -20.45 7.49
C GLY A 62 18.05 -20.91 8.24
N ILE A 63 17.91 -21.72 9.29
CA ILE A 63 19.03 -22.22 10.12
C ILE A 63 19.22 -23.71 9.84
N ARG A 64 20.45 -24.19 9.64
CA ARG A 64 20.72 -25.63 9.52
C ARG A 64 20.35 -26.36 10.82
N PRO A 65 19.44 -27.35 10.80
CA PRO A 65 19.20 -28.20 11.96
C PRO A 65 20.35 -29.21 12.09
N GLY A 66 21.15 -29.11 13.15
CA GLY A 66 22.25 -30.03 13.42
C GLY A 66 22.75 -29.92 14.87
N LYS A 67 23.39 -30.99 15.38
CA LYS A 67 23.94 -31.10 16.75
C LYS A 67 25.19 -30.20 16.99
N GLY A 68 25.31 -29.08 16.28
CA GLY A 68 26.48 -28.20 16.28
C GLY A 68 26.10 -26.72 16.21
N LYS A 69 27.01 -25.88 15.69
CA LYS A 69 26.80 -24.44 15.54
C LYS A 69 25.62 -24.17 14.60
N LYS A 70 24.64 -23.39 15.06
CA LYS A 70 23.52 -22.91 14.24
C LYS A 70 24.08 -21.98 13.16
N GLU A 71 24.08 -22.44 11.92
CA GLU A 71 24.51 -21.63 10.78
C GLU A 71 23.29 -21.09 10.02
N PRO A 72 23.10 -19.76 9.98
CA PRO A 72 22.04 -19.13 9.22
C PRO A 72 22.38 -19.09 7.74
N LEU A 73 21.35 -19.15 6.88
CA LEU A 73 21.46 -18.89 5.45
C LEU A 73 21.98 -17.47 5.24
N THR A 74 23.25 -17.36 4.85
CA THR A 74 23.95 -16.09 4.68
C THR A 74 24.50 -16.02 3.27
N GLU A 75 24.15 -14.97 2.54
CA GLU A 75 24.63 -14.73 1.18
C GLU A 75 25.05 -13.27 1.02
N SER A 76 25.93 -13.00 0.04
CA SER A 76 26.29 -11.62 -0.29
C SER A 76 25.11 -10.88 -0.91
N ALA A 77 25.06 -9.56 -0.75
CA ALA A 77 23.99 -8.73 -1.31
C ALA A 77 23.80 -8.89 -2.82
N ALA A 78 24.89 -9.04 -3.57
CA ALA A 78 24.86 -9.32 -5.00
C ALA A 78 24.14 -10.64 -5.32
N VAL A 79 24.42 -11.70 -4.55
CA VAL A 79 23.75 -13.00 -4.70
C VAL A 79 22.27 -12.89 -4.34
N VAL A 80 21.93 -12.14 -3.28
CA VAL A 80 20.52 -11.88 -2.91
C VAL A 80 19.76 -11.24 -4.07
N LEU A 81 20.33 -10.21 -4.71
CA LEU A 81 19.70 -9.57 -5.87
C LEU A 81 19.56 -10.50 -7.06
N LEU A 82 20.62 -11.23 -7.42
CA LEU A 82 20.60 -12.17 -8.55
C LEU A 82 19.57 -13.30 -8.33
N ARG A 83 19.47 -13.83 -7.11
CA ARG A 83 18.43 -14.81 -6.78
C ARG A 83 17.04 -14.21 -6.86
N ALA A 84 16.86 -12.99 -6.35
CA ALA A 84 15.58 -12.31 -6.43
C ALA A 84 15.16 -12.09 -7.87
N GLU A 85 16.05 -11.59 -8.72
CA GLU A 85 15.82 -11.39 -10.16
C GLU A 85 15.49 -12.72 -10.86
N THR A 86 16.26 -13.77 -10.59
CA THR A 86 16.04 -15.10 -11.16
C THR A 86 14.67 -15.67 -10.78
N LEU A 87 14.30 -15.62 -9.49
CA LEU A 87 13.01 -16.12 -9.03
C LEU A 87 11.82 -15.29 -9.55
N GLN A 88 12.00 -13.98 -9.74
CA GLN A 88 11.00 -13.12 -10.39
C GLN A 88 10.79 -13.52 -11.85
N ARG A 89 11.87 -13.69 -12.62
CA ARG A 89 11.81 -14.11 -14.04
C ARG A 89 11.14 -15.47 -14.22
N LEU A 90 11.33 -16.38 -13.27
CA LEU A 90 10.69 -17.70 -13.25
C LEU A 90 9.28 -17.69 -12.64
N ASN A 91 8.75 -16.53 -12.25
CA ASN A 91 7.47 -16.39 -11.54
C ASN A 91 7.36 -17.24 -10.25
N ARG A 92 8.48 -17.54 -9.59
CA ARG A 92 8.56 -18.33 -8.35
C ARG A 92 8.44 -17.44 -7.10
N TYR A 93 7.42 -16.58 -7.08
CA TYR A 93 7.28 -15.53 -6.06
C TYR A 93 7.12 -16.07 -4.62
N ARG A 94 6.45 -17.21 -4.42
CA ARG A 94 6.32 -17.83 -3.08
C ARG A 94 7.69 -18.24 -2.51
N GLU A 95 8.55 -18.76 -3.36
CA GLU A 95 9.89 -19.19 -2.96
C GLU A 95 10.80 -17.99 -2.69
N LEU A 96 10.68 -16.94 -3.53
CA LEU A 96 11.33 -15.66 -3.31
C LEU A 96 10.97 -15.08 -1.94
N THR A 97 9.69 -15.05 -1.59
CA THR A 97 9.27 -14.56 -0.28
C THR A 97 9.85 -15.40 0.87
N ARG A 98 9.84 -16.75 0.76
CA ARG A 98 10.43 -17.62 1.79
C ARG A 98 11.91 -17.36 1.99
N TYR A 99 12.64 -17.22 0.88
CA TYR A 99 14.06 -16.90 0.88
C TYR A 99 14.34 -15.53 1.54
N LEU A 100 13.67 -14.46 1.11
CA LEU A 100 13.90 -13.10 1.62
C LEU A 100 13.57 -12.95 3.11
N LYS A 101 12.61 -13.74 3.62
CA LYS A 101 12.26 -13.74 5.05
C LYS A 101 13.40 -14.21 5.96
N VAL A 102 14.30 -15.05 5.46
CA VAL A 102 15.29 -15.75 6.32
C VAL A 102 16.75 -15.54 5.94
N VAL A 103 17.04 -15.12 4.71
CA VAL A 103 18.43 -14.90 4.27
C VAL A 103 19.06 -13.71 5.00
N HIS A 104 20.32 -13.86 5.38
CA HIS A 104 21.15 -12.81 5.97
C HIS A 104 22.16 -12.31 4.93
N SER A 105 22.48 -11.01 5.00
CA SER A 105 23.49 -10.38 4.15
C SER A 105 24.24 -9.34 4.96
N GLY A 106 25.53 -9.17 4.66
CA GLY A 106 26.35 -8.12 5.29
C GLY A 106 25.92 -6.69 4.92
N ASN A 107 25.16 -6.52 3.83
CA ASN A 107 24.52 -5.24 3.50
C ASN A 107 23.03 -5.31 3.90
N THR A 108 22.73 -4.80 5.09
CA THR A 108 21.40 -4.83 5.70
C THR A 108 20.44 -3.86 5.04
N GLU A 109 20.90 -2.71 4.56
CA GLU A 109 20.07 -1.69 3.89
C GLU A 109 19.52 -2.21 2.55
N LEU A 110 20.40 -2.78 1.72
CA LEU A 110 20.01 -3.37 0.44
C LEU A 110 19.07 -4.55 0.66
N LEU A 111 19.37 -5.42 1.64
CA LEU A 111 18.49 -6.52 1.99
C LEU A 111 17.12 -6.01 2.46
N GLN A 112 17.08 -4.90 3.21
CA GLN A 112 15.84 -4.30 3.65
C GLN A 112 15.00 -3.78 2.48
N ALA A 113 15.62 -3.09 1.53
CA ALA A 113 14.94 -2.58 0.33
C ALA A 113 14.28 -3.71 -0.47
N VAL A 114 14.93 -4.87 -0.57
CA VAL A 114 14.36 -6.06 -1.24
C VAL A 114 13.26 -6.72 -0.39
N ARG A 115 13.42 -6.76 0.94
CA ARG A 115 12.38 -7.28 1.86
C ARG A 115 11.11 -6.42 1.87
N ASP A 116 11.22 -5.13 1.63
CA ASP A 116 10.06 -4.24 1.54
C ASP A 116 9.15 -4.56 0.34
N LEU A 117 9.66 -5.32 -0.63
CA LEU A 117 8.90 -5.86 -1.76
C LEU A 117 8.22 -7.20 -1.46
N ILE A 118 8.40 -7.80 -0.27
CA ILE A 118 7.71 -9.04 0.12
C ILE A 118 6.19 -8.97 -0.08
N PRO A 119 5.48 -7.89 0.31
CA PRO A 119 4.04 -7.81 0.07
C PRO A 119 3.70 -7.88 -1.42
N LEU A 120 4.47 -7.21 -2.27
CA LEU A 120 4.29 -7.26 -3.72
C LEU A 120 4.47 -8.68 -4.27
N PHE A 121 5.52 -9.39 -3.85
CA PHE A 121 5.76 -10.76 -4.31
C PHE A 121 4.65 -11.71 -3.85
N LEU A 122 4.13 -11.54 -2.64
CA LEU A 122 2.98 -12.31 -2.16
C LEU A 122 1.71 -12.01 -2.98
N MET A 123 1.47 -10.75 -3.33
CA MET A 123 0.37 -10.39 -4.24
C MET A 123 0.56 -11.02 -5.61
N LYS A 124 1.77 -10.94 -6.22
CA LYS A 124 2.06 -11.60 -7.51
C LYS A 124 1.97 -13.13 -7.45
N ALA A 125 2.06 -13.73 -6.26
CA ALA A 125 1.81 -15.14 -6.02
C ALA A 125 0.31 -15.49 -5.83
N GLY A 126 -0.60 -14.51 -5.89
CA GLY A 126 -2.02 -14.67 -5.60
C GLY A 126 -2.36 -14.80 -4.11
N ASP A 127 -1.39 -14.63 -3.20
CA ASP A 127 -1.57 -14.77 -1.76
C ASP A 127 -1.78 -13.41 -1.07
N PHE A 128 -2.96 -12.84 -1.30
CA PHE A 128 -3.32 -11.53 -0.74
C PHE A 128 -3.39 -11.54 0.79
N SER A 129 -3.91 -12.61 1.40
CA SER A 129 -4.02 -12.68 2.88
C SER A 129 -2.64 -12.57 3.55
N SER A 130 -1.65 -13.32 3.06
CA SER A 130 -0.27 -13.20 3.55
C SER A 130 0.34 -11.85 3.17
N ALA A 131 0.03 -11.30 1.98
CA ALA A 131 0.54 -10.00 1.57
C ALA A 131 0.10 -8.88 2.52
N LEU A 132 -1.20 -8.77 2.81
CA LEU A 132 -1.77 -7.74 3.69
C LEU A 132 -1.18 -7.80 5.11
N SER A 133 -0.98 -9.01 5.65
CA SER A 133 -0.37 -9.18 6.96
C SER A 133 1.12 -8.79 6.96
N SER A 134 1.86 -9.11 5.89
CA SER A 134 3.31 -8.88 5.83
C SER A 134 3.74 -7.40 5.90
N PHE A 135 2.84 -6.45 5.63
CA PHE A 135 3.09 -5.02 5.84
C PHE A 135 3.35 -4.65 7.30
N PHE A 136 2.76 -5.39 8.24
CA PHE A 136 2.72 -5.04 9.66
C PHE A 136 3.52 -5.98 10.54
N TYR A 137 3.86 -7.17 10.05
CA TYR A 137 4.59 -8.20 10.80
C TYR A 137 5.95 -8.48 10.15
N PRO A 138 6.94 -7.56 10.31
CA PRO A 138 8.28 -7.81 9.80
C PRO A 138 8.98 -8.94 10.57
N PRO A 139 10.06 -9.51 10.00
CA PRO A 139 10.98 -10.35 10.76
C PRO A 139 11.54 -9.61 12.00
N PRO A 140 11.97 -10.33 13.05
CA PRO A 140 12.56 -9.71 14.24
C PRO A 140 13.74 -8.78 13.92
N GLY A 141 13.80 -7.63 14.59
CA GLY A 141 14.89 -6.64 14.40
C GLY A 141 14.79 -5.80 13.12
N VAL A 142 13.70 -5.93 12.36
CA VAL A 142 13.45 -5.18 11.12
C VAL A 142 12.26 -4.24 11.30
N CYS A 143 12.39 -3.00 10.83
CA CYS A 143 11.27 -2.06 10.80
C CYS A 143 10.23 -2.50 9.75
N CYS A 144 8.95 -2.29 10.03
CA CYS A 144 7.85 -2.79 9.22
C CYS A 144 7.80 -2.19 7.80
N PRO A 145 7.37 -2.93 6.75
CA PRO A 145 7.20 -2.34 5.41
C PRO A 145 6.23 -1.14 5.40
N VAL A 146 5.16 -1.16 6.21
CA VAL A 146 4.22 -0.02 6.26
C VAL A 146 4.90 1.26 6.75
N CYS A 147 5.94 1.16 7.57
CA CYS A 147 6.70 2.28 8.10
C CYS A 147 7.45 3.06 7.00
N ARG A 148 7.77 2.40 5.87
CA ARG A 148 8.48 2.97 4.71
C ARG A 148 7.60 3.10 3.47
N LEU A 149 6.30 2.86 3.62
CA LEU A 149 5.36 2.98 2.53
C LEU A 149 5.22 4.46 2.10
N THR A 150 5.30 4.72 0.81
CA THR A 150 5.01 6.05 0.25
C THR A 150 3.55 6.12 -0.17
N PRO A 151 2.94 7.32 -0.23
CA PRO A 151 1.58 7.51 -0.77
C PRO A 151 1.36 6.83 -2.13
N ARG A 152 2.34 6.92 -3.01
CA ARG A 152 2.29 6.28 -4.32
C ARG A 152 2.33 4.76 -4.28
N LEU A 153 3.16 4.18 -3.40
CA LEU A 153 3.17 2.73 -3.23
C LEU A 153 1.85 2.26 -2.61
N PHE A 154 1.26 3.04 -1.71
CA PHE A 154 -0.05 2.74 -1.15
C PHE A 154 -1.14 2.66 -2.23
N THR A 155 -1.23 3.64 -3.12
CA THR A 155 -2.21 3.59 -4.23
C THR A 155 -1.92 2.45 -5.21
N LEU A 156 -0.64 2.16 -5.50
CA LEU A 156 -0.24 1.00 -6.30
C LEU A 156 -0.73 -0.32 -5.68
N TYR A 157 -0.51 -0.51 -4.37
CA TYR A 157 -0.93 -1.73 -3.69
C TYR A 157 -2.45 -1.85 -3.62
N LEU A 158 -3.17 -0.75 -3.34
CA LEU A 158 -4.62 -0.75 -3.38
C LEU A 158 -5.14 -1.17 -4.76
N ARG A 159 -4.54 -0.67 -5.84
CA ARG A 159 -4.88 -1.10 -7.20
C ARG A 159 -4.73 -2.61 -7.36
N ILE A 160 -3.55 -3.14 -7.02
CA ILE A 160 -3.27 -4.57 -7.16
C ILE A 160 -4.25 -5.42 -6.36
N ILE A 161 -4.57 -4.98 -5.14
CA ILE A 161 -5.52 -5.65 -4.24
C ILE A 161 -6.92 -5.70 -4.85
N THR A 162 -7.40 -4.60 -5.43
CA THR A 162 -8.78 -4.52 -5.91
C THR A 162 -8.97 -5.05 -7.32
N THR A 163 -7.96 -4.97 -8.18
CA THR A 163 -8.05 -5.44 -9.57
C THR A 163 -7.50 -6.85 -9.76
N ALA A 164 -6.76 -7.40 -8.79
CA ALA A 164 -5.97 -8.62 -8.95
C ALA A 164 -5.06 -8.61 -10.20
N THR A 165 -4.60 -7.44 -10.60
CA THR A 165 -3.60 -7.26 -11.66
C THR A 165 -2.34 -6.61 -11.09
N ALA A 166 -1.17 -6.92 -11.64
CA ALA A 166 0.10 -6.37 -11.19
C ALA A 166 0.99 -5.97 -12.38
N PRO A 167 1.91 -5.00 -12.22
CA PRO A 167 2.86 -4.67 -13.27
C PRO A 167 3.73 -5.89 -13.63
N SER A 168 3.97 -6.12 -14.92
CA SER A 168 4.79 -7.23 -15.40
C SER A 168 6.25 -7.13 -14.92
N ALA A 169 6.83 -5.92 -14.98
CA ALA A 169 8.17 -5.62 -14.50
C ALA A 169 8.18 -5.26 -13.00
N THR A 170 8.82 -6.11 -12.19
CA THR A 170 8.83 -5.96 -10.72
C THR A 170 10.12 -5.33 -10.17
N ALA A 171 11.23 -5.44 -10.90
CA ALA A 171 12.58 -5.10 -10.42
C ALA A 171 12.83 -3.59 -10.17
N ALA A 172 11.96 -2.71 -10.68
CA ALA A 172 12.13 -1.26 -10.56
C ALA A 172 11.16 -0.58 -9.57
N ILE A 173 10.19 -1.31 -8.99
CA ILE A 173 9.06 -0.69 -8.27
C ILE A 173 9.45 -0.06 -6.93
N ALA A 174 10.48 -0.58 -6.25
CA ALA A 174 10.92 -0.05 -4.95
C ALA A 174 11.65 1.29 -5.06
N THR A 175 12.29 1.58 -6.20
CA THR A 175 13.28 2.67 -6.32
C THR A 175 13.00 3.63 -7.46
N GLN A 176 12.17 3.24 -8.43
CA GLN A 176 11.85 4.08 -9.57
C GLN A 176 10.35 4.13 -9.84
N PRO A 177 9.89 5.24 -10.43
CA PRO A 177 8.55 5.29 -10.98
C PRO A 177 8.27 4.21 -12.01
N LEU A 178 7.22 3.41 -11.76
CA LEU A 178 6.52 2.71 -12.84
C LEU A 178 6.18 3.70 -13.95
N SER A 179 6.62 3.39 -15.17
CA SER A 179 6.21 4.12 -16.36
C SER A 179 4.69 3.97 -16.53
N PRO A 180 3.97 5.01 -16.99
CA PRO A 180 2.55 4.90 -17.31
C PRO A 180 2.27 3.78 -18.33
N ASP A 181 3.23 3.48 -19.21
CA ASP A 181 3.13 2.44 -20.24
C ASP A 181 3.47 1.03 -19.74
N THR A 182 3.73 0.86 -18.44
CA THR A 182 4.08 -0.46 -17.89
C THR A 182 2.88 -1.40 -18.03
N PRO A 183 2.99 -2.54 -18.73
CA PRO A 183 1.88 -3.44 -18.91
C PRO A 183 1.50 -4.09 -17.57
N TRP A 184 0.20 -4.22 -17.36
CA TRP A 184 -0.40 -4.87 -16.19
C TRP A 184 -0.90 -6.25 -16.60
N GLU A 185 -0.62 -7.24 -15.78
CA GLU A 185 -0.96 -8.64 -16.02
C GLU A 185 -1.86 -9.15 -14.90
N GLU A 186 -2.76 -10.07 -15.23
CA GLU A 186 -3.55 -10.78 -14.23
C GLU A 186 -2.67 -11.64 -13.33
N VAL A 187 -2.94 -11.56 -12.04
CA VAL A 187 -2.27 -12.40 -11.04
C VAL A 187 -2.90 -13.80 -11.08
N LYS A 188 -2.13 -14.78 -11.56
CA LYS A 188 -2.60 -16.17 -11.67
C LYS A 188 -3.00 -16.74 -10.31
N GLY A 189 -4.21 -17.30 -10.24
CA GLY A 189 -4.74 -17.94 -9.04
C GLY A 189 -5.06 -16.97 -7.89
N ALA A 190 -5.14 -15.67 -8.18
CA ALA A 190 -5.57 -14.66 -7.23
C ALA A 190 -7.05 -14.84 -6.83
N VAL A 191 -7.31 -14.69 -5.54
CA VAL A 191 -8.66 -14.44 -5.02
C VAL A 191 -8.69 -13.00 -4.52
N VAL A 192 -9.46 -12.15 -5.19
CA VAL A 192 -9.61 -10.73 -4.79
C VAL A 192 -10.10 -10.67 -3.34
N PRO A 193 -9.42 -9.92 -2.46
CA PRO A 193 -9.88 -9.75 -1.08
C PRO A 193 -11.27 -9.13 -1.02
N ARG A 194 -12.06 -9.58 -0.03
CA ARG A 194 -13.35 -8.93 0.27
C ARG A 194 -13.10 -7.47 0.63
N GLN A 195 -14.04 -6.59 0.27
CA GLN A 195 -13.93 -5.14 0.51
C GLN A 195 -13.66 -4.80 1.98
N VAL A 196 -14.22 -5.56 2.93
CA VAL A 196 -13.94 -5.41 4.37
C VAL A 196 -12.44 -5.59 4.70
N GLU A 197 -11.74 -6.50 4.03
CA GLU A 197 -10.29 -6.70 4.23
C GLU A 197 -9.47 -5.56 3.62
N VAL A 198 -9.92 -5.03 2.47
CA VAL A 198 -9.32 -3.84 1.83
C VAL A 198 -9.46 -2.62 2.73
N VAL A 199 -10.65 -2.42 3.32
CA VAL A 199 -10.92 -1.31 4.24
C VAL A 199 -10.09 -1.43 5.52
N LYS A 200 -10.05 -2.61 6.14
CA LYS A 200 -9.18 -2.87 7.30
C LYS A 200 -7.72 -2.60 6.98
N PHE A 201 -7.24 -3.04 5.83
CA PHE A 201 -5.88 -2.79 5.39
C PHE A 201 -5.61 -1.29 5.23
N GLY A 202 -6.44 -0.58 4.45
CA GLY A 202 -6.26 0.84 4.16
C GLY A 202 -6.28 1.70 5.43
N LEU A 203 -7.27 1.51 6.29
CA LEU A 203 -7.36 2.21 7.57
C LEU A 203 -6.15 1.89 8.49
N ARG A 204 -5.65 0.64 8.48
CA ARG A 204 -4.48 0.25 9.28
C ARG A 204 -3.20 0.89 8.76
N VAL A 205 -3.05 1.02 7.44
CA VAL A 205 -1.94 1.77 6.82
C VAL A 205 -2.02 3.24 7.23
N LEU A 206 -3.18 3.88 7.07
CA LEU A 206 -3.40 5.27 7.43
C LEU A 206 -3.09 5.54 8.91
N LYS A 207 -3.47 4.61 9.81
CA LYS A 207 -3.13 4.69 11.23
C LYS A 207 -1.62 4.53 11.51
N SER A 208 -0.91 3.77 10.69
CA SER A 208 0.50 3.38 10.94
C SER A 208 1.51 4.20 10.15
N ASN A 209 1.08 5.02 9.20
CA ASN A 209 1.95 5.79 8.31
C ASN A 209 1.44 7.21 8.12
N MET A 210 2.14 8.18 8.73
CA MET A 210 1.78 9.59 8.70
C MET A 210 1.88 10.21 7.30
N ALA A 211 2.80 9.75 6.45
CA ALA A 211 2.94 10.28 5.10
C ALA A 211 1.72 9.94 4.24
N VAL A 212 1.24 8.69 4.32
CA VAL A 212 0.01 8.24 3.65
C VAL A 212 -1.23 8.88 4.28
N TYR A 213 -1.26 9.02 5.61
CA TYR A 213 -2.35 9.68 6.33
C TYR A 213 -2.54 11.14 5.92
N LYS A 214 -1.45 11.87 5.70
CA LYS A 214 -1.50 13.29 5.35
C LYS A 214 -1.86 13.54 3.89
N ASP A 215 -1.50 12.62 3.00
CA ASP A 215 -1.62 12.75 1.56
C ASP A 215 -3.07 12.65 1.06
N SER A 216 -3.57 13.68 0.40
CA SER A 216 -4.95 13.70 -0.09
C SER A 216 -5.22 12.73 -1.23
N GLN A 217 -4.20 12.42 -2.05
CA GLN A 217 -4.32 11.47 -3.15
C GLN A 217 -4.55 10.04 -2.67
N SER A 218 -3.89 9.68 -1.58
CA SER A 218 -4.08 8.41 -0.88
C SER A 218 -5.53 8.26 -0.40
N TRP A 219 -6.11 9.32 0.17
CA TRP A 219 -7.52 9.32 0.58
C TRP A 219 -8.49 9.25 -0.59
N ALA A 220 -8.27 10.06 -1.64
CA ALA A 220 -9.10 10.04 -2.84
C ALA A 220 -9.10 8.63 -3.46
N TYR A 221 -7.92 8.05 -3.67
CA TYR A 221 -7.78 6.71 -4.23
C TYR A 221 -8.43 5.65 -3.32
N PHE A 222 -8.24 5.74 -2.00
CA PHE A 222 -8.82 4.79 -1.07
C PHE A 222 -10.35 4.82 -1.05
N LEU A 223 -10.97 5.99 -1.22
CA LEU A 223 -12.41 6.09 -1.42
C LEU A 223 -12.84 5.47 -2.75
N HIS A 224 -12.13 5.78 -3.84
CA HIS A 224 -12.46 5.29 -5.18
C HIS A 224 -12.39 3.78 -5.35
N VAL A 225 -11.59 3.07 -4.55
CA VAL A 225 -11.54 1.60 -4.59
C VAL A 225 -12.68 0.91 -3.82
N LEU A 226 -13.52 1.66 -3.11
CA LEU A 226 -14.70 1.12 -2.47
C LEU A 226 -15.80 0.90 -3.51
N ASN A 227 -16.46 -0.25 -3.45
CA ASN A 227 -17.69 -0.46 -4.19
C ASN A 227 -18.75 0.55 -3.73
N SER A 228 -19.40 1.13 -4.73
CA SER A 228 -20.41 2.17 -4.62
C SER A 228 -21.79 1.51 -4.58
N PRO A 229 -22.53 1.56 -3.45
CA PRO A 229 -23.89 1.04 -3.40
C PRO A 229 -24.93 2.06 -3.88
N ALA A 230 -26.05 1.54 -4.36
CA ALA A 230 -27.22 2.32 -4.77
C ALA A 230 -27.97 2.87 -3.54
N GLY A 231 -27.69 4.12 -3.16
CA GLY A 231 -28.52 4.92 -2.24
C GLY A 231 -28.11 4.90 -0.75
N PRO A 232 -28.67 5.82 0.05
CA PRO A 232 -28.39 5.96 1.49
C PRO A 232 -29.00 4.81 2.31
N PRO A 233 -28.37 4.42 3.43
CA PRO A 233 -29.01 3.55 4.42
C PRO A 233 -30.12 4.31 5.17
N ASP A 234 -30.94 3.58 5.93
CA ASP A 234 -32.00 4.20 6.73
C ASP A 234 -31.45 5.09 7.87
N THR A 235 -32.31 5.97 8.41
CA THR A 235 -31.94 6.94 9.43
C THR A 235 -31.54 6.31 10.76
N ALA A 236 -32.12 5.16 11.12
CA ALA A 236 -31.78 4.45 12.35
C ALA A 236 -30.35 3.89 12.26
N PHE A 237 -30.00 3.29 11.13
CA PHE A 237 -28.65 2.81 10.86
C PHE A 237 -27.64 3.95 10.86
N LEU A 238 -27.95 5.08 10.22
CA LEU A 238 -27.08 6.26 10.23
C LEU A 238 -26.79 6.75 11.65
N THR A 239 -27.80 6.86 12.52
CA THR A 239 -27.57 7.30 13.91
C THR A 239 -26.65 6.33 14.66
N GLU A 240 -26.89 5.03 14.55
CA GLU A 240 -26.07 4.01 15.22
C GLU A 240 -24.65 3.94 14.66
N ALA A 241 -24.51 4.06 13.34
CA ALA A 241 -23.22 4.00 12.65
C ALA A 241 -22.24 5.05 13.15
N ARG A 242 -22.69 6.21 13.66
CA ARG A 242 -21.81 7.25 14.21
C ARG A 242 -21.00 6.72 15.38
N ASN A 243 -21.67 6.07 16.34
CA ASN A 243 -21.03 5.55 17.54
C ASN A 243 -20.10 4.39 17.18
N VAL A 244 -20.59 3.45 16.37
CA VAL A 244 -19.81 2.26 15.97
C VAL A 244 -18.56 2.63 15.19
N THR A 245 -18.66 3.54 14.21
CA THR A 245 -17.49 3.97 13.42
C THR A 245 -16.46 4.71 14.28
N MET A 246 -16.91 5.58 15.18
CA MET A 246 -16.01 6.24 16.14
C MET A 246 -15.35 5.24 17.07
N GLU A 247 -16.08 4.26 17.60
CA GLU A 247 -15.51 3.20 18.42
C GLU A 247 -14.43 2.43 17.66
N ILE A 248 -14.69 2.00 16.42
CA ILE A 248 -13.72 1.27 15.59
C ILE A 248 -12.45 2.10 15.35
N LEU A 249 -12.62 3.38 15.01
CA LEU A 249 -11.50 4.28 14.67
C LEU A 249 -10.69 4.71 15.89
N LEU A 250 -11.35 4.88 17.04
CA LEU A 250 -10.75 5.34 18.30
C LEU A 250 -10.34 4.20 19.24
N ASN A 251 -10.74 2.95 19.03
CA ASN A 251 -10.33 1.85 19.92
C ASN A 251 -8.81 1.66 19.87
N GLN A 252 -8.14 2.11 20.94
CA GLN A 252 -6.68 2.11 21.15
C GLN A 252 -6.24 1.02 22.15
N GLY A 253 -6.91 -0.13 22.21
CA GLY A 253 -6.53 -1.23 23.11
C GLY A 253 -5.11 -1.78 22.86
N SER A 254 -4.60 -2.62 23.76
CA SER A 254 -3.25 -3.22 23.78
C SER A 254 -2.85 -4.04 22.53
N LEU A 255 -3.80 -4.29 21.63
CA LEU A 255 -3.63 -4.90 20.31
C LEU A 255 -3.78 -3.87 19.16
N GLY A 256 -3.59 -2.57 19.46
CA GLY A 256 -3.99 -1.36 18.71
C GLY A 256 -3.55 -1.23 17.24
N HIS A 257 -2.97 -2.28 16.68
CA HIS A 257 -2.65 -2.45 15.28
C HIS A 257 -3.78 -3.14 14.48
N LEU A 258 -4.71 -3.88 15.09
CA LEU A 258 -5.74 -4.62 14.34
C LEU A 258 -7.09 -3.90 14.32
N ILE A 259 -7.57 -3.56 13.13
CA ILE A 259 -8.91 -2.98 12.93
C ILE A 259 -9.94 -4.10 12.94
N GLN A 260 -10.80 -4.09 13.96
CA GLN A 260 -11.91 -5.02 14.10
C GLN A 260 -13.19 -4.30 13.71
N ILE A 261 -13.91 -4.86 12.73
CA ILE A 261 -15.20 -4.35 12.29
C ILE A 261 -16.25 -5.35 12.75
N PRO A 262 -17.19 -4.96 13.64
CA PRO A 262 -18.24 -5.85 14.13
C PRO A 262 -19.06 -6.44 12.98
N ARG A 263 -19.39 -7.73 13.08
CA ARG A 263 -20.22 -8.39 12.05
C ARG A 263 -21.60 -7.75 11.95
N THR A 264 -22.18 -7.38 13.09
CA THR A 264 -23.48 -6.69 13.19
C THR A 264 -23.52 -5.40 12.38
N PHE A 265 -22.42 -4.63 12.40
CA PHE A 265 -22.30 -3.40 11.62
C PHE A 265 -22.36 -3.62 10.10
N LEU A 266 -21.95 -4.82 9.64
CA LEU A 266 -21.92 -5.19 8.23
C LEU A 266 -23.15 -6.00 7.78
N MET A 267 -24.11 -6.30 8.68
CA MET A 267 -25.20 -7.23 8.36
C MET A 267 -26.23 -6.69 7.38
N VAL A 268 -26.62 -5.41 7.52
CA VAL A 268 -27.74 -4.83 6.77
C VAL A 268 -27.27 -4.05 5.55
N TYR A 269 -26.27 -3.19 5.74
CA TYR A 269 -25.73 -2.32 4.70
C TYR A 269 -24.21 -2.44 4.62
N PRO A 270 -23.66 -3.60 4.20
CA PRO A 270 -22.21 -3.86 4.28
C PRO A 270 -21.38 -2.80 3.54
N ASP A 271 -21.76 -2.42 2.33
CA ASP A 271 -20.98 -1.48 1.52
C ASP A 271 -21.10 -0.04 2.03
N GLN A 272 -22.32 0.38 2.41
CA GLN A 272 -22.54 1.70 3.02
C GLN A 272 -21.84 1.82 4.38
N ALA A 273 -21.85 0.75 5.19
CA ALA A 273 -21.16 0.70 6.48
C ALA A 273 -19.65 0.91 6.31
N LEU A 274 -19.06 0.25 5.31
CA LEU A 274 -17.64 0.41 4.97
C LEU A 274 -17.34 1.82 4.45
N LEU A 275 -18.20 2.38 3.58
CA LEU A 275 -18.05 3.76 3.11
C LEU A 275 -18.14 4.76 4.27
N LEU A 276 -19.15 4.63 5.14
CA LEU A 276 -19.31 5.48 6.33
C LEU A 276 -18.09 5.39 7.24
N LEU A 277 -17.52 4.21 7.45
CA LEU A 277 -16.31 4.04 8.26
C LEU A 277 -15.10 4.79 7.66
N VAL A 278 -14.90 4.72 6.34
CA VAL A 278 -13.80 5.43 5.67
C VAL A 278 -14.05 6.94 5.64
N THR A 279 -15.28 7.37 5.36
CA THR A 279 -15.71 8.78 5.41
C THR A 279 -15.53 9.36 6.82
N GLN A 280 -15.86 8.60 7.85
CA GLN A 280 -15.65 9.01 9.24
C GLN A 280 -14.16 9.14 9.58
N GLY A 281 -13.32 8.23 9.08
CA GLY A 281 -11.87 8.33 9.19
C GLY A 281 -11.30 9.58 8.49
N LEU A 282 -11.83 9.91 7.31
CA LEU A 282 -11.48 11.14 6.60
C LEU A 282 -11.89 12.39 7.38
N ALA A 283 -13.08 12.37 8.00
CA ALA A 283 -13.56 13.47 8.82
C ALA A 283 -12.60 13.74 9.99
N LEU A 284 -12.18 12.69 10.71
CA LEU A 284 -11.16 12.79 11.77
C LEU A 284 -9.83 13.34 11.25
N ARG A 285 -9.42 12.94 10.04
CA ARG A 285 -8.22 13.48 9.38
C ARG A 285 -8.31 14.98 9.12
N ILE A 286 -9.44 15.47 8.61
CA ILE A 286 -9.67 16.89 8.33
C ILE A 286 -9.74 17.70 9.63
N LEU A 287 -10.34 17.16 10.68
CA LEU A 287 -10.38 17.82 12.00
C LEU A 287 -8.98 17.98 12.61
N HIS A 288 -8.12 16.98 12.41
CA HIS A 288 -6.75 17.00 12.92
C HIS A 288 -5.88 18.03 12.19
N GLU A 289 -5.93 18.07 10.86
CA GLU A 289 -5.07 18.93 10.03
C GLU A 289 -5.76 19.25 8.69
N PRO A 290 -5.47 20.38 8.03
CA PRO A 290 -6.03 20.66 6.70
C PRO A 290 -5.73 19.53 5.70
N LEU A 291 -6.67 19.33 4.77
CA LEU A 291 -6.54 18.39 3.65
C LEU A 291 -6.50 19.21 2.37
N THR A 292 -5.35 19.25 1.71
CA THR A 292 -5.14 20.02 0.48
C THR A 292 -4.28 19.21 -0.50
N PRO A 293 -4.65 19.12 -1.79
CA PRO A 293 -5.95 19.48 -2.36
C PRO A 293 -7.10 18.61 -1.81
N ALA A 294 -8.28 19.20 -1.66
CA ALA A 294 -9.51 18.54 -1.20
C ALA A 294 -10.43 18.13 -2.35
N LEU A 295 -10.44 18.84 -3.49
CA LEU A 295 -11.36 18.52 -4.60
C LEU A 295 -11.23 17.09 -5.13
N PRO A 296 -10.03 16.50 -5.30
CA PRO A 296 -9.89 15.10 -5.70
C PRO A 296 -10.65 14.13 -4.78
N VAL A 297 -10.66 14.43 -3.48
CA VAL A 297 -11.33 13.62 -2.46
C VAL A 297 -12.84 13.85 -2.50
N LEU A 298 -13.26 15.10 -2.66
CA LEU A 298 -14.68 15.46 -2.74
C LEU A 298 -15.35 14.96 -4.02
N ASN A 299 -14.61 14.90 -5.13
CA ASN A 299 -15.09 14.41 -6.43
C ASN A 299 -15.65 12.99 -6.35
N TYR A 300 -15.13 12.14 -5.46
CA TYR A 300 -15.68 10.80 -5.20
C TYR A 300 -17.16 10.86 -4.77
N TYR A 301 -17.54 11.86 -3.97
CA TYR A 301 -18.90 11.95 -3.44
C TYR A 301 -19.96 12.41 -4.44
N LYS A 302 -19.60 12.67 -5.70
CA LYS A 302 -20.56 12.90 -6.79
C LYS A 302 -21.64 11.83 -6.87
N GLY A 303 -21.24 10.56 -6.74
CA GLY A 303 -22.16 9.43 -6.69
C GLY A 303 -22.78 9.16 -5.31
N HIS A 304 -22.38 9.91 -4.28
CA HIS A 304 -22.63 9.59 -2.86
C HIS A 304 -22.92 10.84 -2.02
N VAL A 305 -23.83 11.68 -2.49
CA VAL A 305 -24.19 12.94 -1.81
C VAL A 305 -24.58 12.73 -0.33
N TRP A 306 -25.23 11.61 0.00
CA TRP A 306 -25.57 11.26 1.37
C TRP A 306 -24.34 11.06 2.27
N ALA A 307 -23.25 10.49 1.74
CA ALA A 307 -22.01 10.31 2.47
C ALA A 307 -21.22 11.63 2.58
N LEU A 308 -21.37 12.55 1.61
CA LEU A 308 -20.86 13.91 1.75
C LEU A 308 -21.58 14.66 2.87
N ARG A 309 -22.92 14.56 2.95
CA ARG A 309 -23.71 15.13 4.05
C ARG A 309 -23.28 14.55 5.40
N TRP A 310 -22.97 13.26 5.44
CA TRP A 310 -22.40 12.63 6.62
C TRP A 310 -21.06 13.26 7.02
N LEU A 311 -20.13 13.41 6.07
CA LEU A 311 -18.83 14.05 6.30
C LEU A 311 -18.99 15.45 6.88
N VAL A 312 -19.78 16.30 6.22
CA VAL A 312 -20.04 17.68 6.66
C VAL A 312 -20.70 17.69 8.03
N GLY A 313 -21.74 16.87 8.24
CA GLY A 313 -22.42 16.77 9.53
C GLY A 313 -21.52 16.32 10.68
N PHE A 314 -20.46 15.55 10.41
CA PHE A 314 -19.44 15.25 11.41
C PHE A 314 -18.52 16.44 11.66
N LEU A 315 -18.03 17.10 10.60
CA LEU A 315 -17.19 18.29 10.72
C LEU A 315 -17.88 19.46 11.43
N SER A 316 -19.22 19.52 11.39
CA SER A 316 -20.02 20.52 12.11
C SER A 316 -19.81 20.50 13.62
N SER A 317 -19.24 19.43 14.19
CA SER A 317 -18.83 19.40 15.60
C SER A 317 -17.69 20.38 15.92
N SER A 318 -16.99 20.90 14.90
CA SER A 318 -15.90 21.88 15.02
C SER A 318 -16.06 22.97 13.95
N PRO A 319 -16.93 23.98 14.18
CA PRO A 319 -17.28 24.99 13.19
C PRO A 319 -16.08 25.69 12.53
N GLY A 320 -15.06 26.08 13.31
CA GLY A 320 -13.87 26.73 12.76
C GLY A 320 -13.02 25.83 11.83
N ARG A 321 -12.98 24.52 12.09
CA ARG A 321 -12.32 23.56 11.19
C ARG A 321 -13.13 23.34 9.92
N LEU A 322 -14.45 23.23 10.05
CA LEU A 322 -15.36 23.12 8.91
C LEU A 322 -15.26 24.36 8.01
N GLU A 323 -15.31 25.55 8.59
CA GLU A 323 -15.14 26.82 7.85
C GLU A 323 -13.79 26.85 7.12
N SER A 324 -12.69 26.57 7.83
CA SER A 324 -11.36 26.56 7.23
C SER A 324 -11.25 25.55 6.09
N PHE A 325 -11.88 24.38 6.22
CA PHE A 325 -11.93 23.36 5.19
C PHE A 325 -12.73 23.83 3.96
N LEU A 326 -13.95 24.31 4.15
CA LEU A 326 -14.81 24.79 3.06
C LEU A 326 -14.19 25.98 2.32
N ARG A 327 -13.51 26.89 3.05
CA ARG A 327 -12.77 27.99 2.43
C ARG A 327 -11.62 27.48 1.56
N GLY A 328 -10.89 26.48 2.02
CA GLY A 328 -9.84 25.83 1.22
C GLY A 328 -10.39 25.20 -0.05
N VAL A 329 -11.54 24.52 0.04
CA VAL A 329 -12.25 23.94 -1.11
C VAL A 329 -12.68 25.02 -2.10
N ALA A 330 -13.24 26.14 -1.63
CA ALA A 330 -13.65 27.25 -2.49
C ALA A 330 -12.45 27.84 -3.26
N VAL A 331 -11.32 28.08 -2.58
CA VAL A 331 -10.09 28.56 -3.23
C VAL A 331 -9.60 27.59 -4.30
N GLU A 332 -9.61 26.29 -4.01
CA GLU A 332 -9.22 25.26 -4.97
C GLU A 332 -10.16 25.23 -6.20
N LEU A 333 -11.48 25.37 -5.98
CA LEU A 333 -12.48 25.38 -7.04
C LEU A 333 -12.28 26.55 -8.00
N HIS A 334 -11.95 27.73 -7.47
CA HIS A 334 -11.63 28.91 -8.28
C HIS A 334 -10.29 28.80 -9.01
N SER A 335 -9.36 27.99 -8.51
CA SER A 335 -8.02 27.84 -9.08
C SER A 335 -7.92 26.72 -10.12
N THR A 336 -8.95 25.88 -10.24
CA THR A 336 -8.93 24.67 -11.07
C THR A 336 -9.72 24.90 -12.35
N ASP A 337 -9.04 25.03 -13.50
CA ASP A 337 -9.70 24.88 -14.80
C ASP A 337 -10.27 23.46 -14.90
N GLY A 338 -11.55 23.32 -15.27
CA GLY A 338 -12.34 22.08 -15.20
C GLY A 338 -11.75 20.83 -15.87
N SER A 339 -10.64 20.95 -16.60
CA SER A 339 -9.87 19.88 -17.23
C SER A 339 -8.94 19.11 -16.29
N GLN A 340 -8.61 19.61 -15.09
CA GLN A 340 -7.65 18.96 -14.17
C GLN A 340 -8.28 18.02 -13.12
N LEU A 341 -9.61 17.94 -13.06
CA LEU A 341 -10.32 17.04 -12.14
C LEU A 341 -10.34 15.57 -12.61
N SER A 342 -9.82 15.29 -13.81
CA SER A 342 -9.73 13.94 -14.36
C SER A 342 -8.52 13.20 -13.79
N PHE A 343 -8.74 12.42 -12.74
CA PHE A 343 -7.85 11.31 -12.43
C PHE A 343 -7.94 10.27 -13.56
N SER A 344 -6.79 9.82 -14.06
CA SER A 344 -6.68 8.69 -14.99
C SER A 344 -7.05 7.38 -14.26
N PHE A 345 -8.33 7.20 -13.93
CA PHE A 345 -8.88 5.90 -13.59
C PHE A 345 -9.09 5.10 -14.89
N PRO A 346 -9.03 3.76 -14.87
CA PRO A 346 -9.50 2.94 -15.98
C PRO A 346 -11.00 3.19 -16.15
N SER A 347 -11.30 4.10 -17.08
CA SER A 347 -12.56 4.56 -17.66
C SER A 347 -13.91 4.05 -17.10
N SER A 348 -14.81 4.99 -16.86
CA SER A 348 -16.08 5.06 -17.61
C SER A 348 -16.41 6.52 -17.93
N SER A 349 -16.70 6.79 -19.21
CA SER A 349 -16.95 8.09 -19.81
C SER A 349 -18.11 8.87 -19.18
N LEU A 350 -17.94 10.17 -18.97
CA LEU A 350 -19.05 11.13 -18.96
C LEU A 350 -18.59 12.44 -19.61
N LYS A 351 -19.37 12.86 -20.61
CA LYS A 351 -19.15 14.03 -21.48
C LYS A 351 -19.68 15.31 -20.82
N ASP A 352 -19.12 16.42 -21.31
CA ASP A 352 -19.34 17.82 -20.97
C ASP A 352 -20.82 18.23 -20.78
N GLN A 353 -21.19 18.48 -19.53
CA GLN A 353 -22.19 19.45 -19.07
C GLN A 353 -21.65 20.08 -17.77
N PRO A 354 -22.05 21.33 -17.39
CA PRO A 354 -21.71 21.87 -16.07
C PRO A 354 -22.26 20.92 -15.00
N ASP A 355 -21.35 20.33 -14.24
CA ASP A 355 -21.65 19.22 -13.35
C ASP A 355 -22.51 19.72 -12.17
N PRO A 356 -23.77 19.26 -12.03
CA PRO A 356 -24.69 19.71 -10.99
C PRO A 356 -24.16 19.45 -9.57
N PHE A 357 -23.19 18.56 -9.41
CA PHE A 357 -22.51 18.36 -8.14
C PHE A 357 -21.72 19.60 -7.68
N TRP A 358 -21.03 20.30 -8.59
CA TRP A 358 -20.24 21.47 -8.20
C TRP A 358 -21.13 22.63 -7.80
N HIS A 359 -22.30 22.77 -8.44
CA HIS A 359 -23.35 23.67 -7.97
C HIS A 359 -23.86 23.27 -6.58
N TYR A 360 -24.20 21.99 -6.37
CA TYR A 360 -24.61 21.49 -5.05
C TYR A 360 -23.55 21.72 -3.97
N LEU A 361 -22.27 21.47 -4.27
CA LEU A 361 -21.17 21.69 -3.34
C LEU A 361 -21.02 23.18 -3.02
N THR A 362 -21.15 24.05 -4.03
CA THR A 362 -21.11 25.51 -3.85
C THR A 362 -22.27 25.99 -2.97
N ASP A 363 -23.47 25.47 -3.21
CA ASP A 363 -24.65 25.79 -2.39
C ASP A 363 -24.50 25.25 -0.96
N LEU A 364 -23.97 24.04 -0.79
CA LEU A 364 -23.66 23.46 0.53
C LEU A 364 -22.62 24.28 1.28
N ILE A 365 -21.58 24.76 0.59
CA ILE A 365 -20.57 25.67 1.15
C ILE A 365 -21.26 26.96 1.60
N ARG A 366 -22.06 27.58 0.72
CA ARG A 366 -22.76 28.84 1.00
C ARG A 366 -23.71 28.71 2.19
N GLU A 367 -24.56 27.67 2.20
CA GLU A 367 -25.50 27.37 3.28
C GLU A 367 -24.77 27.17 4.61
N THR A 368 -23.72 26.34 4.61
CA THR A 368 -22.96 26.01 5.83
C THR A 368 -22.21 27.23 6.38
N LEU A 369 -21.61 28.07 5.53
CA LEU A 369 -20.91 29.28 5.95
C LEU A 369 -21.88 30.38 6.44
N SER A 370 -23.10 30.44 5.89
CA SER A 370 -24.11 31.43 6.30
C SER A 370 -24.67 31.23 7.70
N VAL A 371 -24.58 30.01 8.25
CA VAL A 371 -25.13 29.64 9.57
C VAL A 371 -24.07 29.79 10.68
N ILE A 372 -22.79 30.01 10.35
CA ILE A 372 -21.73 30.21 11.33
C ILE A 372 -21.73 31.70 11.74
N PRO A 373 -22.00 32.02 13.02
CA PRO A 373 -22.13 33.40 13.49
C PRO A 373 -20.76 34.07 13.58
N ASP A 374 -20.29 34.58 12.44
CA ASP A 374 -19.24 35.61 12.26
C ASP A 374 -18.88 35.82 10.76
N CYS A 375 -19.53 35.13 9.82
CA CYS A 375 -19.14 35.10 8.41
C CYS A 375 -19.85 36.13 7.49
N SER A 376 -20.40 37.23 8.03
CA SER A 376 -21.14 38.24 7.25
C SER A 376 -20.28 39.11 6.30
N ARG A 377 -19.09 38.66 5.87
CA ARG A 377 -18.13 39.47 5.10
C ARG A 377 -17.38 38.77 3.97
N LEU A 378 -17.87 37.63 3.47
CA LEU A 378 -17.36 37.08 2.21
C LEU A 378 -18.41 37.28 1.11
N ASP A 379 -18.29 38.41 0.41
CA ASP A 379 -19.00 38.68 -0.85
C ASP A 379 -18.58 37.62 -1.89
N LEU A 380 -19.33 36.54 -1.98
CA LEU A 380 -19.27 35.56 -3.07
C LEU A 380 -20.04 36.03 -4.32
N ASP A 381 -20.57 37.25 -4.31
CA ASP A 381 -21.36 37.84 -5.40
C ASP A 381 -20.56 38.74 -6.35
N GLN A 382 -19.23 38.80 -6.23
CA GLN A 382 -18.37 39.50 -7.20
C GLN A 382 -17.37 38.56 -7.85
N THR A 383 -17.80 37.81 -8.86
CA THR A 383 -17.09 37.56 -10.14
C THR A 383 -17.89 36.56 -10.95
N GLY A 384 -18.53 37.04 -12.01
CA GLY A 384 -19.49 36.29 -12.82
C GLY A 384 -18.88 35.37 -13.89
N VAL A 385 -19.75 34.45 -14.31
CA VAL A 385 -19.71 33.51 -15.46
C VAL A 385 -18.74 32.34 -15.36
#